data_AF-A0A6J4JII8-F1
#
_entry.id   AF-A0A6J4JII8-F1
#
_cell.length_a   1.000
_cell.length_b   1.000
_cell.length_c   1.000
_cell.angle_alpha   90.00
_cell.angle_beta   90.00
_cell.angle_gamma   90.00
#
_symmetry.space_group_name_H-M   'P 1'
#
loop_
_entity.id
_entity.type
_entity.pdbx_description
1 polymer ?
#
loop_
_entity_poly.entity_id
_entity_poly.type
_entity_poly.pdbx_seq_one_letter_code
_entity_poly.pdbx_strand_id
1 'polypeptide(L)'
;MQKPIVWIHGDCLSPKNPALQTYPNAPAIWVWDEALLEEWKIGMKRIVFIYECLLELPVIIRRGDVAKEVAAFAKEHAADGVATVDSPSPRFKSICDAIEDATLEVEIWSPRPFVNYDGYIDLKRFSRYWRVAQQYIFESK
;
A
#
# COMPACT_ATOMS: atom_id res chain seq x y z
N MET A 1 0.52 17.82 -1.73
CA MET A 1 0.10 17.54 -3.13
C MET A 1 -1.32 18.04 -3.42
N GLN A 2 -1.60 18.50 -4.65
CA GLN A 2 -2.93 18.93 -5.11
C GLN A 2 -3.55 17.95 -6.10
N LYS A 3 -2.73 17.22 -6.88
CA LYS A 3 -3.18 16.29 -7.92
C LYS A 3 -2.33 15.00 -7.91
N PRO A 4 -2.45 14.17 -6.86
CA PRO A 4 -1.76 12.88 -6.79
C PRO A 4 -2.21 11.90 -7.86
N ILE A 5 -1.34 10.90 -8.11
CA ILE A 5 -1.80 9.53 -8.39
C ILE A 5 -1.80 8.71 -7.09
N VAL A 6 -2.53 7.60 -7.06
CA VAL A 6 -2.48 6.64 -5.94
C VAL A 6 -1.75 5.37 -6.34
N TRP A 7 -0.68 5.02 -5.65
CA TRP A 7 0.00 3.74 -5.85
C TRP A 7 -0.49 2.69 -4.82
N ILE A 8 -1.09 1.61 -5.32
CA ILE A 8 -1.58 0.48 -4.53
C ILE A 8 -0.59 -0.69 -4.60
N HIS A 9 -0.27 -1.26 -3.44
CA HIS A 9 0.59 -2.45 -3.29
C HIS A 9 -0.09 -3.51 -2.40
N GLY A 10 0.49 -4.71 -2.36
CA GLY A 10 -0.14 -5.92 -1.81
C GLY A 10 -0.42 -5.90 -0.30
N ASP A 11 0.24 -5.03 0.48
CA ASP A 11 0.08 -4.97 1.94
C ASP A 11 -1.17 -4.18 2.38
N CYS A 12 -1.77 -3.41 1.47
CA CYS A 12 -3.03 -2.70 1.72
C CYS A 12 -3.97 -2.77 0.49
N LEU A 13 -4.19 -3.98 -0.01
CA LEU A 13 -5.08 -4.25 -1.14
C LEU A 13 -6.56 -4.30 -0.67
N SER A 14 -7.20 -3.13 -0.57
CA SER A 14 -8.58 -3.01 -0.09
C SER A 14 -9.27 -1.77 -0.65
N PRO A 15 -10.61 -1.79 -0.86
CA PRO A 15 -11.37 -0.57 -1.14
C PRO A 15 -11.33 0.46 0.00
N LYS A 16 -10.96 0.02 1.22
CA LYS A 16 -10.76 0.88 2.39
C LYS A 16 -9.31 1.37 2.54
N ASN A 17 -8.50 1.25 1.49
CA ASN A 17 -7.15 1.79 1.47
C ASN A 17 -7.19 3.31 1.78
N PRO A 18 -6.47 3.79 2.81
CA PRO A 18 -6.51 5.20 3.21
C PRO A 18 -6.19 6.18 2.07
N ALA A 19 -5.23 5.88 1.20
CA ALA A 19 -4.87 6.76 0.09
C ALA A 19 -6.01 6.87 -0.95
N LEU A 20 -6.72 5.76 -1.22
CA LEU A 20 -7.94 5.79 -2.05
C LEU A 20 -9.08 6.59 -1.39
N GLN A 21 -9.20 6.52 -0.07
CA GLN A 21 -10.23 7.28 0.66
C GLN A 21 -9.91 8.78 0.70
N THR A 22 -8.65 9.15 0.85
CA THR A 22 -8.24 10.56 0.86
C THR A 22 -8.31 11.18 -0.54
N TYR A 23 -7.94 10.41 -1.57
CA TYR A 23 -7.92 10.87 -2.96
C TYR A 23 -8.85 10.05 -3.86
N PRO A 24 -10.18 10.10 -3.65
CA PRO A 24 -11.14 9.21 -4.33
C PRO A 24 -11.25 9.45 -5.84
N ASN A 25 -10.84 10.62 -6.32
CA ASN A 25 -10.87 10.98 -7.74
C ASN A 25 -9.47 10.93 -8.39
N ALA A 26 -8.42 10.59 -7.64
CA ALA A 26 -7.09 10.43 -8.20
C ALA A 26 -7.00 9.13 -9.00
N PRO A 27 -6.30 9.14 -10.15
CA PRO A 27 -6.04 7.90 -10.88
C PRO A 27 -5.14 7.01 -10.03
N ALA A 28 -5.50 5.72 -9.94
CA ALA A 28 -4.77 4.76 -9.14
C ALA A 28 -4.07 3.71 -10.01
N ILE A 29 -2.92 3.23 -9.56
CA ILE A 29 -2.10 2.25 -10.26
C ILE A 29 -1.71 1.09 -9.34
N TRP A 30 -1.80 -0.12 -9.89
CA TRP A 30 -1.13 -1.31 -9.38
C TRP A 30 -0.04 -1.71 -10.36
N VAL A 31 1.13 -2.10 -9.86
CA VAL A 31 2.22 -2.64 -10.69
C VAL A 31 2.56 -4.05 -10.20
N TRP A 32 2.44 -5.03 -11.10
CA TRP A 32 3.07 -6.32 -10.91
C TRP A 32 4.59 -6.17 -10.98
N ASP A 33 5.22 -6.17 -9.82
CA ASP A 33 6.68 -6.03 -9.67
C ASP A 33 7.41 -7.24 -10.25
N GLU A 34 8.09 -7.04 -11.37
CA GLU A 34 8.77 -8.11 -12.11
C GLU A 34 9.84 -8.79 -11.25
N ALA A 35 10.64 -8.00 -10.54
CA ALA A 35 11.72 -8.53 -9.69
C ALA A 35 11.15 -9.33 -8.51
N LEU A 36 10.02 -8.90 -7.94
CA LEU A 36 9.36 -9.63 -6.84
C LEU A 36 8.76 -10.94 -7.34
N LEU A 37 8.11 -10.93 -8.50
CA LEU A 37 7.53 -12.13 -9.11
C LEU A 37 8.61 -13.17 -9.42
N GLU A 38 9.77 -12.72 -9.94
CA GLU A 38 10.91 -13.58 -10.24
C GLU A 38 11.55 -14.15 -8.96
N GLU A 39 11.83 -13.29 -7.98
CA GLU A 39 12.49 -13.67 -6.72
C GLU A 39 11.62 -14.63 -5.89
N TRP A 40 10.33 -14.32 -5.75
CA TRP A 40 9.43 -15.04 -4.84
C TRP A 40 8.71 -16.21 -5.52
N LYS A 41 8.84 -16.34 -6.85
CA LYS A 41 8.22 -17.40 -7.66
C LYS A 41 6.74 -17.58 -7.33
N ILE A 42 6.01 -16.47 -7.32
CA ILE A 42 4.60 -16.45 -6.88
C ILE A 42 3.77 -17.39 -7.76
N GLY A 43 3.17 -18.40 -7.12
CA GLY A 43 2.39 -19.41 -7.82
C GLY A 43 1.10 -18.85 -8.43
N MET A 44 0.64 -19.48 -9.52
CA MET A 44 -0.53 -19.07 -10.29
C MET A 44 -1.79 -18.82 -9.44
N LYS A 45 -2.08 -19.68 -8.45
CA LYS A 45 -3.25 -19.51 -7.57
C LYS A 45 -3.24 -18.17 -6.82
N ARG A 46 -2.05 -17.72 -6.37
CA ARG A 46 -1.91 -16.44 -5.67
C ARG A 46 -2.02 -15.26 -6.63
N ILE A 47 -1.50 -15.40 -7.86
CA ILE A 47 -1.67 -14.38 -8.91
C ILE A 47 -3.15 -14.19 -9.24
N VAL A 48 -3.88 -15.28 -9.48
CA VAL A 48 -5.31 -15.23 -9.80
C VAL A 48 -6.10 -14.58 -8.66
N PHE A 49 -5.86 -14.99 -7.42
CA PHE A 49 -6.51 -14.39 -6.26
C PHE A 49 -6.30 -12.87 -6.17
N ILE A 50 -5.05 -12.42 -6.30
CA ILE A 50 -4.74 -10.97 -6.27
C ILE A 50 -5.39 -10.26 -7.47
N TYR A 51 -5.38 -10.87 -8.66
CA TYR A 51 -6.01 -10.29 -9.84
C TYR A 51 -7.52 -10.11 -9.65
N GLU A 52 -8.22 -11.08 -9.06
CA GLU A 52 -9.64 -10.96 -8.71
C GLU A 52 -9.88 -9.80 -7.74
N CYS A 53 -9.03 -9.63 -6.72
CA CYS A 53 -9.10 -8.47 -5.83
C CYS A 53 -8.87 -7.14 -6.57
N LEU A 54 -7.97 -7.09 -7.56
CA LEU A 54 -7.71 -5.88 -8.34
C LEU A 54 -8.91 -5.46 -9.20
N LEU A 55 -9.71 -6.42 -9.67
CA LEU A 55 -10.94 -6.11 -10.43
C LEU A 55 -12.00 -5.40 -9.60
N GLU A 56 -11.92 -5.48 -8.26
CA GLU A 56 -12.81 -4.75 -7.34
C GLU A 56 -12.30 -3.33 -7.00
N LEU A 57 -11.10 -2.96 -7.46
CA LEU A 57 -10.48 -1.67 -7.16
C LEU A 57 -10.42 -0.77 -8.40
N PRO A 58 -10.48 0.56 -8.23
CA PRO A 58 -10.42 1.53 -9.33
C PRO A 58 -8.97 1.76 -9.80
N VAL A 59 -8.24 0.69 -10.11
CA VAL A 59 -6.81 0.74 -10.44
C VAL A 59 -6.54 0.39 -11.90
N ILE A 60 -5.56 1.08 -12.49
CA ILE A 60 -4.91 0.64 -13.72
C ILE A 60 -3.83 -0.37 -13.36
N ILE A 61 -3.86 -1.54 -14.01
CA ILE A 61 -2.94 -2.64 -13.76
C ILE A 61 -1.80 -2.58 -14.78
N ARG A 62 -0.57 -2.44 -14.30
CA ARG A 62 0.67 -2.52 -15.10
C ARG A 62 1.57 -3.64 -14.58
N ARG A 63 2.68 -3.87 -15.27
CA ARG A 63 3.72 -4.84 -14.91
C ARG A 63 5.08 -4.30 -15.30
N GLY A 64 6.07 -4.44 -14.42
CA GLY A 64 7.43 -3.98 -14.68
C GLY A 64 8.15 -3.55 -13.41
N ASP A 65 9.06 -2.59 -13.56
CA ASP A 65 9.70 -1.89 -12.45
C ASP A 65 8.71 -0.91 -11.83
N VAL A 66 8.45 -1.07 -10.53
CA VAL A 66 7.38 -0.32 -9.85
C VAL A 66 7.61 1.18 -9.90
N ALA A 67 8.82 1.64 -9.58
CA ALA A 67 9.12 3.07 -9.54
C ALA A 67 9.01 3.70 -10.94
N LYS A 68 9.51 3.02 -11.98
CA LYS A 68 9.41 3.51 -13.37
C LYS A 68 7.96 3.57 -13.86
N GLU A 69 7.16 2.55 -13.60
CA GLU A 69 5.76 2.51 -14.01
C GLU A 69 4.93 3.56 -13.27
N VAL A 70 5.16 3.74 -11.97
CA VAL A 70 4.51 4.78 -11.15
C VAL A 70 4.90 6.17 -11.67
N ALA A 71 6.18 6.43 -11.94
CA ALA A 71 6.63 7.71 -12.47
C ALA A 71 6.08 8.00 -13.88
N ALA A 72 6.04 6.99 -14.75
CA ALA A 72 5.43 7.12 -16.07
C ALA A 72 3.93 7.44 -15.98
N PHE A 73 3.20 6.74 -15.10
CA PHE A 73 1.79 6.97 -14.87
C PHE A 73 1.51 8.37 -14.29
N ALA A 74 2.35 8.83 -13.36
CA ALA A 74 2.26 10.20 -12.82
C ALA A 74 2.42 11.24 -13.93
N LYS A 75 3.39 11.05 -14.82
CA LYS A 75 3.62 11.92 -15.97
C LYS A 75 2.43 11.92 -16.94
N GLU A 76 1.89 10.76 -17.28
CA GLU A 76 0.73 10.63 -18.18
C GLU A 76 -0.50 11.37 -17.64
N HIS A 77 -0.70 11.35 -16.33
CA HIS A 77 -1.80 12.03 -15.67
C HIS A 77 -1.49 13.49 -15.28
N ALA A 78 -0.28 13.98 -15.57
CA ALA A 78 0.21 15.28 -15.11
C ALA A 78 -0.05 15.47 -13.60
N ALA A 79 0.36 14.47 -12.82
CA ALA A 79 0.27 14.45 -11.37
C ALA A 79 1.47 15.17 -10.72
N ASP A 80 1.27 15.67 -9.51
CA ASP A 80 2.28 16.40 -8.74
C ASP A 80 2.89 15.59 -7.59
N GLY A 81 2.48 14.33 -7.45
CA GLY A 81 3.02 13.40 -6.46
C GLY A 81 2.30 12.06 -6.45
N VAL A 82 2.68 11.21 -5.51
CA VAL A 82 2.21 9.85 -5.35
C VAL A 82 1.72 9.66 -3.92
N ALA A 83 0.45 9.30 -3.76
CA ALA A 83 -0.08 8.87 -2.47
C ALA A 83 -0.03 7.35 -2.38
N THR A 84 0.44 6.80 -1.27
CA THR A 84 0.47 5.35 -1.03
C THR A 84 0.22 5.04 0.44
N VAL A 85 0.27 3.77 0.83
CA VAL A 85 0.09 3.33 2.21
C VAL A 85 1.39 2.72 2.73
N ASP A 86 1.66 2.88 4.02
CA ASP A 86 2.84 2.29 4.65
C ASP A 86 2.87 0.76 4.48
N SER A 87 4.08 0.22 4.36
CA SER A 87 4.31 -1.21 4.24
C SER A 87 5.57 -1.63 5.02
N PRO A 88 5.50 -2.75 5.77
CA PRO A 88 6.67 -3.33 6.39
C PRO A 88 7.60 -4.05 5.39
N SER A 89 7.23 -4.12 4.10
CA SER A 89 8.03 -4.77 3.07
C SER A 89 9.40 -4.11 2.98
N PRO A 90 10.51 -4.89 3.02
CA PRO A 90 11.86 -4.33 2.92
C PRO A 90 12.10 -3.49 1.66
N ARG A 91 11.39 -3.81 0.57
CA ARG A 91 11.52 -3.11 -0.72
C ARG A 91 10.71 -1.81 -0.79
N PHE A 92 9.73 -1.62 0.10
CA PHE A 92 8.83 -0.47 0.05
C PHE A 92 9.60 0.85 0.10
N LYS A 93 10.51 0.98 1.08
CA LYS A 93 11.35 2.17 1.22
C LYS A 93 12.17 2.45 -0.05
N SER A 94 12.84 1.43 -0.58
CA SER A 94 13.65 1.60 -1.80
C SER A 94 12.82 2.01 -3.03
N ILE A 95 11.54 1.58 -3.11
CA ILE A 95 10.65 1.99 -4.19
C ILE A 95 10.22 3.45 -3.99
N CYS A 96 9.90 3.86 -2.76
CA CYS A 96 9.59 5.25 -2.45
C CYS A 96 10.76 6.17 -2.79
N ASP A 97 11.97 5.82 -2.32
CA ASP A 97 13.20 6.59 -2.61
C ASP A 97 13.40 6.74 -4.13
N ALA A 98 13.19 5.68 -4.91
CA ALA A 98 13.32 5.73 -6.37
C ALA A 98 12.22 6.55 -7.08
N ILE A 99 11.03 6.67 -6.49
CA ILE A 99 9.96 7.56 -6.98
C ILE A 99 10.33 9.02 -6.67
N GLU A 100 10.86 9.28 -5.48
CA GLU A 100 11.32 10.62 -5.06
C GLU A 100 12.49 11.11 -5.93
N ASP A 101 13.41 10.22 -6.30
CA ASP A 101 14.50 10.50 -7.26
C ASP A 101 13.97 10.93 -8.64
N ALA A 102 12.74 10.53 -8.99
CA ALA A 102 12.04 10.99 -10.19
C ALA A 102 11.32 12.34 -10.00
N THR A 103 11.63 13.07 -8.93
CA THR A 103 11.09 14.39 -8.55
C THR A 103 9.60 14.41 -8.19
N LEU A 104 9.05 13.26 -7.77
CA LEU A 104 7.67 13.14 -7.29
C LEU A 104 7.63 13.11 -5.77
N GLU A 105 6.84 13.97 -5.15
CA GLU A 105 6.56 13.89 -3.70
C GLU A 105 5.81 12.59 -3.40
N VAL A 106 6.23 11.83 -2.37
CA VAL A 106 5.55 10.61 -1.92
C VAL A 106 4.89 10.86 -0.57
N GLU A 107 3.56 10.83 -0.55
CA GLU A 107 2.76 10.92 0.66
C GLU A 107 2.34 9.53 1.14
N ILE A 108 2.80 9.14 2.33
CA ILE A 108 2.58 7.81 2.91
C ILE A 108 1.49 7.88 3.98
N TRP A 109 0.40 7.15 3.76
CA TRP A 109 -0.72 7.04 4.70
C TRP A 109 -0.57 5.82 5.60
N SER A 110 -0.94 5.94 6.88
CA SER A 110 -0.99 4.78 7.78
C SER A 110 -2.34 4.07 7.68
N PRO A 111 -2.38 2.73 7.59
CA PRO A 111 -3.62 1.98 7.70
C PRO A 111 -4.23 2.16 9.09
N ARG A 112 -5.56 2.04 9.19
CA ARG A 112 -6.24 2.07 10.49
C ARG A 112 -5.69 0.96 11.39
N PRO A 113 -5.15 1.28 12.57
CA PRO A 113 -4.61 0.27 13.46
C PRO A 113 -5.72 -0.62 13.99
N PHE A 114 -5.39 -1.88 14.28
CA PHE A 114 -6.31 -2.83 14.88
C PHE A 114 -6.72 -2.42 16.30
N VAL A 115 -5.78 -1.84 17.06
CA VAL A 115 -6.01 -1.29 18.40
C VAL A 115 -5.40 0.10 18.48
N ASN A 116 -6.14 1.07 19.02
CA ASN A 116 -5.61 2.39 19.33
C ASN A 116 -5.09 2.38 20.78
N TYR A 117 -3.83 2.01 20.95
CA TYR A 117 -3.14 1.97 22.25
C TYR A 117 -1.67 2.35 22.05
N ASP A 118 -1.22 3.34 22.80
CA ASP A 118 0.12 3.94 22.73
C ASP A 118 1.01 3.56 23.93
N GLY A 119 0.49 2.78 24.89
CA GLY A 119 1.25 2.29 26.01
C GLY A 119 2.17 1.10 25.68
N TYR A 120 2.89 0.61 26.69
CA TYR A 120 3.77 -0.55 26.53
C TYR A 120 2.96 -1.83 26.28
N ILE A 121 3.40 -2.61 25.30
CA ILE A 121 2.97 -4.00 25.08
C ILE A 121 4.20 -4.90 24.98
N ASP A 122 4.21 -5.98 25.75
CA ASP A 122 5.20 -7.04 25.57
C ASP A 122 4.84 -7.89 24.34
N LEU A 123 5.57 -7.67 23.24
CA LEU A 123 5.38 -8.34 21.96
C LEU A 123 6.10 -9.70 21.87
N LYS A 124 6.78 -10.19 22.93
CA LYS A 124 7.49 -11.49 22.90
C LYS A 124 6.55 -12.70 22.86
N ARG A 125 5.30 -12.55 23.32
CA ARG A 125 4.29 -13.62 23.30
C ARG A 125 2.94 -13.07 22.92
N PHE A 126 2.28 -13.71 21.96
CA PHE A 126 0.94 -13.32 21.51
C PHE A 126 -0.06 -13.17 22.66
N SER A 127 -0.06 -14.08 23.66
CA SER A 127 -0.98 -13.99 24.79
C SER A 127 -0.79 -12.74 25.67
N ARG A 128 0.44 -12.20 25.75
CA ARG A 128 0.71 -10.96 26.49
C ARG A 128 0.21 -9.73 25.72
N TYR A 129 0.46 -9.71 24.42
CA TYR A 129 -0.14 -8.73 23.50
C TYR A 129 -1.68 -8.77 23.60
N TRP A 130 -2.27 -9.95 23.44
CA TRP A 130 -3.72 -10.12 23.41
C TRP A 130 -4.39 -9.69 24.71
N ARG A 131 -3.74 -9.92 25.85
CA ARG A 131 -4.28 -9.51 27.16
C ARG A 131 -4.55 -8.01 27.24
N VAL A 132 -3.69 -7.19 26.61
CA VAL A 132 -3.87 -5.74 26.50
C VAL A 132 -4.85 -5.42 25.38
N ALA A 133 -4.57 -5.89 24.17
CA ALA A 133 -5.35 -5.58 22.96
C ALA A 133 -6.86 -5.83 23.13
N GLN A 134 -7.25 -6.97 23.73
CA GLN A 134 -8.66 -7.34 23.91
C GLN A 134 -9.48 -6.34 24.72
N GLN A 135 -8.84 -5.57 25.61
CA GLN A 135 -9.53 -4.56 26.43
C GLN A 135 -10.03 -3.38 25.58
N TYR A 136 -9.33 -3.08 24.48
CA TYR A 136 -9.59 -1.91 23.64
C TYR A 136 -10.41 -2.22 22.38
N ILE A 137 -10.57 -3.51 22.03
CA ILE A 137 -11.29 -3.94 20.82
C ILE A 137 -12.80 -3.89 21.01
N PHE A 138 -13.30 -4.19 22.22
CA PHE A 138 -14.73 -4.36 22.49
C PHE A 138 -15.40 -3.15 23.15
N GLU A 139 -14.64 -2.13 23.57
CA GLU A 139 -15.17 -0.94 24.25
C GLU A 139 -15.63 0.18 23.30
N SER A 140 -15.55 -0.04 21.98
CA SER A 140 -16.09 0.89 20.98
C SER A 140 -17.56 0.54 20.65
N LYS A 141 -18.50 1.00 21.48
CA LYS A 141 -19.90 1.18 21.07
C LYS A 141 -20.25 2.66 21.01
#